data_AF-A0A6P0XFZ7-F1
#
_entry.id   AF-A0A6P0XFZ7-F1
#
_cell.length_a   1.000
_cell.length_b   1.000
_cell.length_c   1.000
_cell.angle_alpha   90.00
_cell.angle_beta   90.00
_cell.angle_gamma   90.00
#
_symmetry.space_group_name_H-M   'P 1'
#
loop_
_entity.id
_entity.type
_entity.pdbx_description
1 polymer ?
#
loop_
_entity_poly.entity_id
_entity_poly.type
_entity_poly.pdbx_seq_one_letter_code
_entity_poly.pdbx_strand_id
1 'polypeptide(L)' 'MRAVLMAGGSGTRLRPLTCDLPKPMVPILN' A
#
# COMPACT_ATOMS: atom_id res chain seq x y z
N MET A 1 -19.53 -15.74 -2.53
CA MET A 1 -19.06 -14.60 -3.37
C MET A 1 -17.57 -14.41 -3.14
N ARG A 2 -16.77 -14.07 -4.16
CA ARG A 2 -15.32 -13.82 -4.04
C ARG A 2 -14.96 -12.54 -4.78
N ALA A 3 -14.01 -11.77 -4.23
CA ALA A 3 -13.50 -10.54 -4.81
C ALA A 3 -11.97 -10.51 -4.72
N VAL A 4 -11.32 -9.85 -5.67
CA VAL A 4 -9.87 -9.65 -5.73
C VAL A 4 -9.58 -8.16 -5.67
N LEU A 5 -8.63 -7.78 -4.81
CA LEU A 5 -8.15 -6.41 -4.68
C LEU A 5 -6.78 -6.28 -5.33
N MET A 6 -6.68 -5.42 -6.34
CA MET A 6 -5.43 -5.12 -7.04
C MET A 6 -4.76 -3.92 -6.36
N ALA A 7 -3.68 -4.17 -5.63
CA ALA A 7 -2.88 -3.14 -4.95
C ALA A 7 -1.44 -3.08 -5.49
N GLY A 8 -1.29 -2.95 -6.82
CA GLY A 8 0.00 -2.88 -7.50
C GLY A 8 0.63 -1.49 -7.57
N GLY A 9 1.92 -1.44 -7.90
CA GLY A 9 2.71 -0.22 -8.12
C GLY A 9 3.78 0.06 -7.06
N SER A 10 4.84 0.80 -7.43
CA SER A 10 6.07 1.00 -6.62
C SER A 10 5.90 1.83 -5.33
N GLY A 11 4.72 2.40 -5.07
CA GLY A 11 4.47 3.16 -3.84
C GLY A 11 5.13 4.55 -3.76
N THR A 12 5.76 5.05 -4.85
CA THR A 12 6.60 6.27 -4.84
C THR A 12 5.96 7.52 -4.24
N ARG A 13 4.64 7.73 -4.42
CA ARG A 13 3.91 8.88 -3.86
C ARG A 13 3.84 8.90 -2.33
N LEU A 14 3.90 7.73 -1.69
CA LEU A 14 3.80 7.58 -0.23
C LEU A 14 5.16 7.42 0.44
N ARG A 15 6.28 7.52 -0.31
CA ARG A 15 7.61 7.56 0.30
C ARG A 15 7.71 8.75 1.26
N PRO A 16 8.38 8.59 2.42
CA PRO A 16 9.21 7.44 2.82
C PRO A 16 8.44 6.25 3.42
N LEU A 17 7.12 6.34 3.62
CA LEU A 17 6.31 5.33 4.31
C LEU A 17 6.30 3.96 3.61
N THR A 18 6.57 3.92 2.30
CA THR A 18 6.64 2.66 1.53
C THR A 18 8.06 2.17 1.23
N CYS A 19 9.09 2.70 1.91
CA CYS A 19 10.46 2.22 1.72
C CYS A 19 10.65 0.82 2.32
N ASP A 20 10.09 0.59 3.51
CA ASP A 20 10.22 -0.66 4.25
C ASP A 20 8.90 -1.44 4.35
N LEU A 21 7.81 -0.87 3.83
CA LEU A 21 6.45 -1.40 3.93
C LEU A 21 5.73 -1.34 2.57
N PRO A 22 4.95 -2.36 2.19
CA PRO A 22 4.21 -2.34 0.93
C PRO A 22 3.04 -1.35 0.99
N LYS A 23 2.77 -0.66 -0.13
CA LYS A 23 1.72 0.36 -0.27
C LYS A 23 0.37 0.02 0.40
N PRO A 24 -0.23 -1.19 0.24
CA PRO A 24 -1.52 -1.50 0.87
C PRO A 24 -1.46 -1.71 2.38
N MET A 25 -0.28 -1.90 2.96
CA MET A 25 -0.12 -2.11 4.41
C MET A 25 0.26 -0.82 5.14
N VAL A 26 0.37 0.32 4.45
CA VAL A 26 0.67 1.61 5.09
C VAL A 26 -0.55 2.07 5.90
N PRO A 27 -0.43 2.30 7.22
CA PRO A 27 -1.51 2.82 8.04
C PRO A 27 -1.81 4.28 7.67
N ILE A 28 -3.11 4.62 7.55
CA ILE A 28 -3.56 5.98 7.20
C ILE A 28 -4.22 6.68 8.40
N LEU A 29 -4.88 5.91 9.27
CA LEU A 29 -5.51 6.38 10.50
C LEU A 29 -5.13 5.39 11.61
N ASN A 30 -4.82 5.94 12.79
CA ASN A 30 -4.62 5.16 14.02
C ASN A 30 -5.93 5.07 14.78
#